data_AF-A0A0D3GYC7-F1
#
_entry.id   AF-A0A0D3GYC7-F1
#
_cell.length_a   1.000
_cell.length_b   1.000
_cell.length_c   1.000
_cell.angle_alpha   90.00
_cell.angle_beta   90.00
_cell.angle_gamma   90.00
#
_symmetry.space_group_name_H-M   'P 1'
#
loop_
_entity.id
_entity.type
_entity.pdbx_description
1 polymer ?
#
loop_
_entity_poly.entity_id
_entity_poly.type
_entity_poly.pdbx_seq_one_letter_code
_entity_poly.pdbx_strand_id
1 'polypeptide(L)'
;MSLMSRPRGEPSRSFRAGALPSNEAAAVAPPATQPSQGLSRRSRAGPGERQQPGEAASLAVALARERIRRSGEAEGEEEGPVPFWQRTWFLALLLAMAAASFAIALLLYLGLDLPEASPAQSYAADPDNVVEITYGSAIKLMHERTKFRLHSHDVPYGSGSGQQSVTSFPNVDDSNSYWIVRPQPDTSAKQGDPITHGTVVRLQHMRTRKWLHSHMHASPITGNLEVSCFGGENESDTGDYWRLEIEGSGKSWRQNQKIRLRHVDTGGYLHSHDRKYTRIAGGQQEVCGVGDKRPDNVWLAAEGVYLPVNQQK
;
A
#
# COMPACT_ATOMS: atom_id res chain seq x y z
N MET A 1 -30.10 -67.43 27.84
CA MET A 1 -28.85 -67.98 28.41
C MET A 1 -27.88 -66.81 28.58
N SER A 2 -27.85 -66.22 29.79
CA SER A 2 -26.74 -66.34 30.77
C SER A 2 -25.47 -65.60 30.33
N LEU A 3 -24.89 -64.63 31.06
CA LEU A 3 -24.81 -64.43 32.51
C LEU A 3 -24.44 -62.97 32.87
N MET A 4 -24.91 -62.55 34.05
CA MET A 4 -24.45 -61.41 34.84
C MET A 4 -22.96 -61.48 35.22
N SER A 5 -22.33 -60.33 35.48
CA SER A 5 -21.65 -60.00 36.78
C SER A 5 -20.97 -58.61 36.75
N ARG A 6 -21.22 -57.80 37.79
CA ARG A 6 -20.63 -56.46 38.08
C ARG A 6 -19.31 -56.57 38.92
N PRO A 7 -18.80 -55.53 39.63
CA PRO A 7 -17.71 -54.64 39.25
C PRO A 7 -16.54 -54.62 40.28
N ARG A 8 -15.49 -53.82 40.06
CA ARG A 8 -14.46 -53.36 41.04
C ARG A 8 -13.52 -52.40 40.27
N GLY A 9 -13.03 -51.25 40.73
CA GLY A 9 -13.11 -50.46 41.95
C GLY A 9 -12.17 -49.23 41.75
N GLU A 10 -12.53 -48.07 42.27
CA GLU A 10 -11.64 -46.89 42.35
C GLU A 10 -10.48 -47.14 43.35
N PRO A 11 -9.42 -46.31 43.28
CA PRO A 11 -9.27 -45.36 44.37
C PRO A 11 -8.86 -43.95 43.95
N SER A 12 -9.38 -43.01 44.73
CA SER A 12 -9.12 -41.59 44.80
C SER A 12 -7.75 -41.26 45.40
N ARG A 13 -7.09 -40.21 44.88
CA ARG A 13 -6.10 -39.40 45.61
C ARG A 13 -6.23 -37.92 45.25
N SER A 14 -6.63 -37.14 46.24
CA SER A 14 -6.39 -35.70 46.35
C SER A 14 -4.94 -35.45 46.79
N PHE A 15 -4.34 -34.30 46.45
CA PHE A 15 -3.68 -33.41 47.42
C PHE A 15 -3.15 -32.10 46.77
N ARG A 16 -3.63 -31.01 47.38
CA ARG A 16 -2.98 -29.73 47.72
C ARG A 16 -2.37 -28.77 46.69
N ALA A 17 -2.83 -27.53 46.87
CA ALA A 17 -2.27 -26.26 46.46
C ALA A 17 -0.88 -25.97 47.05
N GLY A 18 -0.06 -25.26 46.27
CA GLY A 18 1.19 -24.62 46.67
C GLY A 18 1.29 -23.26 45.97
N ALA A 19 1.51 -22.22 46.77
CA ALA A 19 1.54 -20.82 46.38
C ALA A 19 2.89 -20.38 45.75
N LEU A 20 2.84 -19.21 45.11
CA LEU A 20 3.88 -18.47 44.40
C LEU A 20 5.18 -18.24 45.20
N PRO A 21 6.25 -17.82 44.50
CA PRO A 21 6.65 -16.44 44.73
C PRO A 21 6.89 -15.62 43.45
N SER A 22 6.45 -14.37 43.57
CA SER A 22 6.72 -13.20 42.73
C SER A 22 8.21 -12.85 42.69
N ASN A 23 8.74 -12.61 41.49
CA ASN A 23 10.10 -12.10 41.32
C ASN A 23 10.07 -10.56 41.15
N GLU A 24 11.08 -9.94 41.73
CA GLU A 24 11.19 -8.54 42.14
C GLU A 24 11.14 -7.51 41.01
N ALA A 25 10.39 -6.44 41.28
CA ALA A 25 10.51 -5.15 40.59
C ALA A 25 11.63 -4.33 41.25
N ALA A 26 12.70 -4.06 40.50
CA ALA A 26 13.70 -3.06 40.87
C ALA A 26 13.26 -1.69 40.33
N ALA A 27 13.02 -0.72 41.20
CA ALA A 27 12.86 0.70 40.83
C ALA A 27 13.31 1.61 41.97
N VAL A 28 14.48 2.26 41.80
CA VAL A 28 14.95 3.37 42.62
C VAL A 28 15.37 4.51 41.68
N ALA A 29 14.56 5.58 41.70
CA ALA A 29 14.84 7.02 41.58
C ALA A 29 15.59 7.64 40.35
N PRO A 30 15.32 8.94 40.04
CA PRO A 30 15.45 9.56 38.70
C PRO A 30 16.76 10.36 38.51
N PRO A 31 17.04 10.91 37.30
CA PRO A 31 16.78 12.35 37.12
C PRO A 31 16.45 12.84 35.68
N ALA A 32 15.82 14.02 35.66
CA ALA A 32 15.98 15.19 34.77
C ALA A 32 16.07 15.05 33.22
N THR A 33 15.01 15.57 32.58
CA THR A 33 14.98 16.61 31.53
C THR A 33 16.25 16.90 30.73
N GLN A 34 16.24 16.67 29.40
CA GLN A 34 16.15 17.71 28.36
C GLN A 34 16.31 17.14 26.92
N PRO A 35 15.78 17.84 25.88
CA PRO A 35 15.74 17.36 24.50
C PRO A 35 17.01 17.71 23.70
N SER A 36 17.40 16.83 22.79
CA SER A 36 18.45 17.09 21.79
C SER A 36 17.86 17.24 20.38
N GLN A 37 17.90 18.44 19.84
CA GLN A 37 17.87 18.69 18.39
C GLN A 37 19.21 19.27 17.94
N GLY A 38 19.85 18.54 17.01
CA GLY A 38 20.33 19.05 15.72
C GLY A 38 21.21 20.30 15.63
N LEU A 39 22.42 20.05 15.12
CA LEU A 39 23.11 20.75 14.02
C LEU A 39 24.15 21.85 14.34
N SER A 40 25.37 21.50 13.92
CA SER A 40 26.26 22.28 13.04
C SER A 40 26.98 23.54 13.54
N ARG A 41 28.29 23.33 13.76
CA ARG A 41 29.44 23.96 13.07
C ARG A 41 29.55 25.52 13.06
N ARG A 42 30.66 25.96 13.70
CA ARG A 42 31.72 26.87 13.18
C ARG A 42 31.77 28.34 13.68
N SER A 43 32.75 28.56 14.57
CA SER A 43 33.79 29.63 14.62
C SER A 43 33.45 31.13 14.73
N ARG A 44 33.86 31.70 15.88
CA ARG A 44 34.60 32.96 16.16
C ARG A 44 34.49 34.14 15.19
N ALA A 45 34.04 35.29 15.71
CA ALA A 45 34.87 36.46 16.13
C ALA A 45 34.01 37.74 16.23
N GLY A 46 34.15 38.54 17.30
CA GLY A 46 33.76 39.96 17.34
C GLY A 46 34.98 40.86 17.09
N PRO A 47 34.95 42.19 17.36
CA PRO A 47 33.89 43.05 17.89
C PRO A 47 33.71 44.40 17.10
N GLY A 48 32.92 45.34 17.63
CA GLY A 48 33.29 46.77 17.60
C GLY A 48 32.49 47.76 16.73
N GLU A 49 31.48 48.36 17.36
CA GLU A 49 31.14 49.80 17.40
C GLU A 49 31.21 50.76 16.18
N ARG A 50 30.07 51.47 16.03
CA ARG A 50 29.83 52.73 15.30
C ARG A 50 30.70 53.87 15.81
N GLN A 51 31.20 54.71 14.88
CA GLN A 51 31.14 56.18 14.98
C GLN A 51 31.51 56.87 13.65
N GLN A 52 30.80 57.95 13.32
CA GLN A 52 31.00 58.83 12.16
C GLN A 52 32.30 59.66 12.29
N PRO A 53 32.89 60.07 11.16
CA PRO A 53 33.27 61.48 10.94
C PRO A 53 32.83 61.92 9.52
N GLY A 54 32.67 63.19 9.15
CA GLY A 54 33.29 64.44 9.59
C GLY A 54 33.51 65.27 8.31
N GLU A 55 33.08 66.54 8.33
CA GLU A 55 32.74 67.46 7.22
C GLU A 55 33.83 67.80 6.17
N ALA A 56 34.96 67.10 6.10
CA ALA A 56 36.02 67.41 5.13
C ALA A 56 35.86 66.71 3.76
N ALA A 57 35.04 65.66 3.68
CA ALA A 57 34.82 64.91 2.43
C ALA A 57 33.81 65.58 1.46
N SER A 58 33.02 66.55 1.94
CA SER A 58 31.93 67.18 1.17
C SER A 58 32.41 68.26 0.18
N LEU A 59 33.54 68.91 0.45
CA LEU A 59 34.11 69.96 -0.41
C LEU A 59 34.89 69.40 -1.60
N ALA A 60 35.59 68.27 -1.42
CA ALA A 60 36.30 67.59 -2.50
C ALA A 60 35.34 66.97 -3.54
N VAL A 61 34.19 66.47 -3.09
CA VAL A 61 33.13 65.92 -3.96
C VAL A 61 32.38 67.04 -4.69
N ALA A 62 32.22 68.22 -4.08
CA ALA A 62 31.58 69.38 -4.71
C ALA A 62 32.44 69.99 -5.84
N LEU A 63 33.76 70.10 -5.65
CA LEU A 63 34.67 70.64 -6.67
C LEU A 63 34.94 69.64 -7.81
N ALA A 64 34.91 68.33 -7.53
CA ALA A 64 34.97 67.30 -8.57
C ALA A 64 33.71 67.29 -9.46
N ARG A 65 32.52 67.55 -8.87
CA ARG A 65 31.25 67.66 -9.61
C ARG A 65 31.20 68.87 -10.54
N GLU A 66 31.78 70.01 -10.14
CA GLU A 66 31.78 71.22 -10.96
C GLU A 66 32.76 71.14 -12.15
N ARG A 67 33.84 70.36 -12.03
CA ARG A 67 34.80 70.12 -13.11
C ARG A 67 34.28 69.13 -14.16
N ILE A 68 33.47 68.15 -13.75
CA ILE A 68 32.79 67.22 -14.68
C ILE A 68 31.62 67.92 -15.40
N ARG A 69 30.96 68.89 -14.75
CA ARG A 69 29.88 69.68 -15.36
C ARG A 69 30.34 70.62 -16.48
N ARG A 70 31.59 71.11 -16.44
CA ARG A 70 32.15 72.02 -17.45
C ARG A 70 32.81 71.33 -18.65
N SER A 71 32.99 70.01 -18.64
CA SER A 71 33.52 69.26 -19.79
C SER A 71 32.42 68.63 -20.67
N GLY A 72 31.14 68.87 -20.36
CA GLY A 72 29.99 68.32 -21.07
C GLY A 72 29.35 69.25 -22.11
N GLU A 73 29.89 70.43 -22.34
CA GLU A 73 29.29 71.44 -23.22
C GLU A 73 30.34 72.11 -24.11
N ALA A 74 30.94 71.34 -25.01
CA ALA A 74 31.52 71.87 -26.24
C ALA A 74 31.65 70.75 -27.28
N GLU A 75 31.05 70.99 -28.44
CA GLU A 75 31.16 70.23 -29.70
C GLU A 75 30.17 69.06 -29.84
N GLY A 76 28.99 69.41 -30.38
CA GLY A 76 28.00 68.46 -30.86
C GLY A 76 28.45 67.81 -32.17
N GLU A 77 28.57 66.49 -32.15
CA GLU A 77 28.51 65.65 -33.33
C GLU A 77 27.04 65.24 -33.55
N GLU A 78 26.56 65.38 -34.78
CA GLU A 78 25.21 64.97 -35.18
C GLU A 78 25.03 63.45 -34.97
N GLU A 79 24.33 63.05 -33.90
CA GLU A 79 23.82 61.69 -33.75
C GLU A 79 22.73 61.45 -34.81
N GLY A 80 23.13 60.85 -35.94
CA GLY A 80 22.20 60.35 -36.95
C GLY A 80 21.16 59.40 -36.32
N PRO A 81 19.91 59.36 -36.82
CA PRO A 81 18.86 58.54 -36.22
C PRO A 81 19.30 57.08 -36.18
N VAL A 82 19.32 56.50 -34.97
CA VAL A 82 19.59 55.06 -34.77
C VAL A 82 18.83 54.23 -35.81
N PRO A 83 19.49 53.31 -36.54
CA PRO A 83 18.85 52.55 -37.61
C PRO A 83 17.58 51.89 -37.12
N PHE A 84 16.50 51.97 -37.90
CA PHE A 84 15.17 51.46 -37.50
C PHE A 84 15.23 50.00 -36.98
N TRP A 85 16.11 49.18 -37.55
CA TRP A 85 16.36 47.79 -37.16
C TRP A 85 16.80 47.61 -35.71
N GLN A 86 17.45 48.62 -35.11
CA GLN A 86 17.89 48.61 -33.71
C GLN A 86 16.80 49.10 -32.75
N ARG A 87 15.76 49.78 -33.26
CA ARG A 87 14.57 50.18 -32.49
C ARG A 87 13.45 49.15 -32.54
N THR A 88 13.39 48.29 -33.56
CA THR A 88 12.24 47.39 -33.78
C THR A 88 12.59 45.90 -33.65
N TRP A 89 13.83 45.54 -33.33
CA TRP A 89 14.22 44.14 -33.13
C TRP A 89 13.36 43.41 -32.10
N PHE A 90 12.88 44.11 -31.06
CA PHE A 90 12.00 43.53 -30.05
C PHE A 90 10.59 43.20 -30.59
N LEU A 91 10.11 43.92 -31.61
CA LEU A 91 8.85 43.62 -32.30
C LEU A 91 8.99 42.36 -33.15
N ALA A 92 10.13 42.19 -33.83
CA ALA A 92 10.44 40.96 -34.55
C ALA A 92 10.58 39.76 -33.59
N LEU A 93 11.19 39.96 -32.42
CA LEU A 93 11.28 38.96 -31.37
C LEU A 93 9.89 38.59 -30.81
N LEU A 94 9.03 39.59 -30.54
CA LEU A 94 7.64 39.36 -30.10
C LEU A 94 6.83 38.61 -31.15
N LEU A 95 6.97 38.96 -32.43
CA LEU A 95 6.30 38.26 -33.53
C LEU A 95 6.78 36.81 -33.65
N ALA A 96 8.09 36.57 -33.52
CA ALA A 96 8.66 35.23 -33.54
C ALA A 96 8.17 34.38 -32.36
N MET A 97 8.07 34.97 -31.16
CA MET A 97 7.52 34.29 -29.98
C MET A 97 6.04 33.99 -30.11
N ALA A 98 5.26 34.91 -30.69
CA ALA A 98 3.84 34.69 -30.99
C ALA A 98 3.64 33.61 -32.06
N ALA A 99 4.49 33.57 -33.09
CA ALA A 99 4.44 32.52 -34.10
C ALA A 99 4.84 31.15 -33.53
N ALA A 100 5.85 31.11 -32.65
CA ALA A 100 6.25 29.88 -31.97
C ALA A 100 5.17 29.38 -31.01
N SER A 101 4.53 30.27 -30.23
CA SER A 101 3.44 29.88 -29.34
C SER A 101 2.19 29.45 -30.11
N PHE A 102 1.89 30.09 -31.24
CA PHE A 102 0.81 29.67 -32.14
C PHE A 102 1.12 28.32 -32.80
N ALA A 103 2.36 28.07 -33.21
CA ALA A 103 2.77 26.78 -33.76
C ALA A 103 2.71 25.66 -32.71
N ILE A 104 3.10 25.94 -31.46
CA ILE A 104 2.94 25.00 -30.34
C ILE A 104 1.46 24.78 -30.03
N ALA A 105 0.63 25.82 -30.01
CA ALA A 105 -0.81 25.70 -29.80
C ALA A 105 -1.47 24.89 -30.92
N LEU A 106 -1.04 25.08 -32.18
CA LEU A 106 -1.49 24.33 -33.33
C LEU A 106 -1.03 22.87 -33.26
N LEU A 107 0.21 22.61 -32.84
CA LEU A 107 0.74 21.27 -32.59
C LEU A 107 0.01 20.57 -31.44
N LEU A 108 -0.38 21.29 -30.39
CA LEU A 108 -1.20 20.74 -29.30
C LEU A 108 -2.63 20.51 -29.78
N TYR A 109 -3.21 21.42 -30.55
CA TYR A 109 -4.59 21.31 -31.04
C TYR A 109 -4.76 20.20 -32.09
N LEU A 110 -3.77 20.00 -32.97
CA LEU A 110 -3.78 18.95 -34.00
C LEU A 110 -3.02 17.67 -33.60
N GLY A 111 -2.12 17.74 -32.62
CA GLY A 111 -1.33 16.61 -32.12
C GLY A 111 -1.93 15.92 -30.89
N LEU A 112 -3.04 16.42 -30.35
CA LEU A 112 -3.85 15.73 -29.34
C LEU A 112 -4.74 14.62 -29.93
N ASP A 113 -4.53 14.23 -31.18
CA ASP A 113 -5.02 12.96 -31.76
C ASP A 113 -3.93 11.86 -31.74
N LEU A 114 -3.06 11.89 -30.72
CA LEU A 114 -2.38 10.66 -30.33
C LEU A 114 -3.46 9.68 -29.87
N PRO A 115 -3.48 8.41 -30.33
CA PRO A 115 -4.28 7.40 -29.69
C PRO A 115 -3.77 7.34 -28.26
N GLU A 116 -4.54 7.95 -27.36
CA GLU A 116 -4.42 7.84 -25.94
C GLU A 116 -4.17 6.36 -25.68
N ALA A 117 -2.95 6.01 -25.27
CA ALA A 117 -2.73 4.72 -24.63
C ALA A 117 -3.68 4.77 -23.44
N SER A 118 -4.88 4.21 -23.66
CA SER A 118 -6.02 4.48 -22.82
C SER A 118 -5.56 4.19 -21.41
N PRO A 119 -5.70 5.12 -20.45
CA PRO A 119 -5.48 4.75 -19.06
C PRO A 119 -6.35 3.51 -18.86
N ALA A 120 -5.72 2.40 -18.45
CA ALA A 120 -6.39 1.13 -18.28
C ALA A 120 -7.70 1.40 -17.53
N GLN A 121 -8.83 1.32 -18.24
CA GLN A 121 -10.11 1.74 -17.70
C GLN A 121 -10.45 0.76 -16.58
N SER A 122 -10.19 1.17 -15.34
CA SER A 122 -10.62 0.44 -14.17
C SER A 122 -12.12 0.70 -14.02
N TYR A 123 -12.93 -0.29 -14.37
CA TYR A 123 -14.38 -0.23 -14.17
C TYR A 123 -14.68 -0.30 -12.67
N ALA A 124 -15.33 0.73 -12.13
CA ALA A 124 -16.08 0.59 -10.89
C ALA A 124 -17.27 -0.35 -11.17
N ALA A 125 -17.57 -1.24 -10.22
CA ALA A 125 -18.56 -2.30 -10.40
C ALA A 125 -19.93 -1.75 -10.84
N ASP A 126 -20.31 -2.02 -12.08
CA ASP A 126 -21.67 -1.88 -12.60
C ASP A 126 -22.43 -3.20 -12.30
N PRO A 127 -23.57 -3.17 -11.59
CA PRO A 127 -24.29 -4.38 -11.18
C PRO A 127 -24.74 -5.28 -12.33
N ASP A 128 -24.89 -4.76 -13.56
CA ASP A 128 -25.28 -5.54 -14.74
C ASP A 128 -24.06 -6.04 -15.55
N ASN A 129 -22.85 -5.59 -15.23
CA ASN A 129 -21.63 -6.00 -15.93
C ASN A 129 -20.84 -7.00 -15.08
N VAL A 130 -20.90 -8.28 -15.45
CA VAL A 130 -20.14 -9.34 -14.76
C VAL A 130 -18.66 -9.20 -15.09
N VAL A 131 -17.93 -8.49 -14.22
CA VAL A 131 -16.50 -8.22 -14.39
C VAL A 131 -15.68 -9.48 -14.15
N GLU A 132 -14.80 -9.79 -15.10
CA GLU A 132 -13.83 -10.89 -15.01
C GLU A 132 -12.62 -10.47 -14.17
N ILE A 133 -12.17 -11.37 -13.29
CA ILE A 133 -11.05 -11.13 -12.39
C ILE A 133 -9.77 -11.57 -13.09
N THR A 134 -8.86 -10.62 -13.20
CA THR A 134 -7.56 -10.79 -13.86
C THR A 134 -6.42 -10.66 -12.86
N TYR A 135 -5.24 -11.19 -13.22
CA TYR A 135 -4.05 -10.97 -12.41
C TYR A 135 -3.72 -9.48 -12.26
N GLY A 136 -3.32 -9.07 -11.07
CA GLY A 136 -3.07 -7.68 -10.71
C GLY A 136 -4.29 -6.93 -10.19
N SER A 137 -5.50 -7.49 -10.32
CA SER A 137 -6.71 -6.92 -9.71
C SER A 137 -6.61 -6.92 -8.18
N ALA A 138 -7.12 -5.85 -7.57
CA ALA A 138 -7.24 -5.73 -6.12
C ALA A 138 -8.68 -6.07 -5.71
N ILE A 139 -8.88 -7.07 -4.86
CA ILE A 139 -10.21 -7.59 -4.50
C ILE A 139 -10.39 -7.64 -2.99
N LYS A 140 -11.64 -7.60 -2.54
CA LYS A 140 -12.02 -8.09 -1.20
C LYS A 140 -12.64 -9.46 -1.35
N LEU A 141 -12.21 -10.41 -0.53
CA LEU A 141 -12.83 -11.74 -0.46
C LEU A 141 -13.87 -11.74 0.66
N MET A 142 -15.15 -11.78 0.29
CA MET A 142 -16.25 -11.85 1.22
C MET A 142 -16.63 -13.31 1.50
N HIS A 143 -16.65 -13.68 2.77
CA HIS A 143 -17.15 -14.97 3.23
C HIS A 143 -18.66 -15.07 2.99
N GLU A 144 -19.12 -16.12 2.29
CA GLU A 144 -20.52 -16.20 1.86
C GLU A 144 -21.51 -16.20 3.03
N ARG A 145 -21.23 -16.98 4.08
CA ARG A 145 -22.17 -17.19 5.20
C ARG A 145 -22.27 -15.93 6.07
N THR A 146 -21.14 -15.40 6.51
CA THR A 146 -21.11 -14.31 7.52
C THR A 146 -21.03 -12.93 6.91
N LYS A 147 -20.73 -12.81 5.61
CA LYS A 147 -20.51 -11.55 4.88
C LYS A 147 -19.30 -10.76 5.38
N PHE A 148 -18.43 -11.34 6.19
CA PHE A 148 -17.18 -10.72 6.62
C PHE A 148 -16.14 -10.80 5.50
N ARG A 149 -15.18 -9.87 5.48
CA ARG A 149 -14.13 -9.81 4.46
C ARG A 149 -12.82 -10.36 4.99
N LEU A 150 -12.11 -11.11 4.17
CA LEU A 150 -10.76 -11.57 4.48
C LEU A 150 -9.87 -10.35 4.75
N HIS A 151 -9.18 -10.36 5.89
CA HIS A 151 -8.52 -9.20 6.45
C HIS A 151 -7.19 -9.58 7.07
N SER A 152 -6.22 -8.67 7.04
CA SER A 152 -5.00 -8.80 7.83
C SER A 152 -4.51 -7.45 8.36
N HIS A 153 -3.71 -7.48 9.42
CA HIS A 153 -3.18 -6.29 10.06
C HIS A 153 -1.86 -6.60 10.75
N ASP A 154 -1.15 -5.57 11.19
CA ASP A 154 0.19 -5.73 11.77
C ASP A 154 0.16 -6.20 13.24
N VAL A 155 -0.51 -7.33 13.47
CA VAL A 155 -0.55 -8.04 14.75
C VAL A 155 -0.28 -9.52 14.47
N PRO A 156 0.79 -10.09 15.04
CA PRO A 156 1.08 -11.51 14.93
C PRO A 156 0.17 -12.36 15.81
N TYR A 157 0.05 -13.64 15.49
CA TYR A 157 -0.51 -14.61 16.42
C TYR A 157 0.39 -14.77 17.65
N GLY A 158 -0.22 -14.97 18.83
CA GLY A 158 0.50 -15.33 20.05
C GLY A 158 0.70 -16.83 20.23
N SER A 159 0.24 -17.63 19.27
CA SER A 159 0.25 -19.10 19.24
C SER A 159 0.65 -19.57 17.84
N GLY A 160 0.73 -20.89 17.66
CA GLY A 160 1.00 -21.48 16.35
C GLY A 160 2.35 -21.03 15.80
N SER A 161 2.38 -20.49 14.58
CA SER A 161 3.63 -20.06 13.94
C SER A 161 4.19 -18.72 14.46
N GLY A 162 3.37 -17.92 15.15
CA GLY A 162 3.72 -16.55 15.51
C GLY A 162 3.75 -15.56 14.34
N GLN A 163 3.32 -15.97 13.13
CA GLN A 163 3.26 -15.10 11.96
C GLN A 163 2.12 -14.06 12.05
N GLN A 164 2.08 -13.13 11.09
CA GLN A 164 1.04 -12.09 11.02
C GLN A 164 -0.35 -12.72 10.91
N SER A 165 -1.29 -12.23 11.71
CA SER A 165 -2.62 -12.81 11.78
C SER A 165 -3.48 -12.50 10.55
N VAL A 166 -4.32 -13.46 10.18
CA VAL A 166 -5.39 -13.30 9.20
C VAL A 166 -6.73 -13.55 9.89
N THR A 167 -7.70 -12.69 9.59
CA THR A 167 -9.02 -12.73 10.19
C THR A 167 -10.08 -12.44 9.14
N SER A 168 -11.33 -12.51 9.56
CA SER A 168 -12.47 -12.01 8.81
C SER A 168 -12.99 -10.75 9.52
N PHE A 169 -13.17 -9.65 8.79
CA PHE A 169 -13.56 -8.34 9.32
C PHE A 169 -14.98 -7.93 8.88
N PRO A 170 -15.82 -7.37 9.77
CA PRO A 170 -17.20 -7.06 9.43
C PRO A 170 -17.37 -5.80 8.57
N ASN A 171 -16.49 -4.81 8.72
CA ASN A 171 -16.68 -3.53 8.04
C ASN A 171 -16.42 -3.68 6.54
N VAL A 172 -17.28 -3.06 5.74
CA VAL A 172 -17.18 -2.98 4.29
C VAL A 172 -16.06 -2.02 3.90
N ASP A 173 -15.98 -0.88 4.55
CA ASP A 173 -15.02 0.19 4.24
C ASP A 173 -13.74 0.06 5.07
N ASP A 174 -12.98 -1.00 4.79
CA ASP A 174 -11.67 -1.25 5.37
C ASP A 174 -10.63 -1.46 4.25
N SER A 175 -9.53 -0.71 4.32
CA SER A 175 -8.42 -0.78 3.37
C SER A 175 -7.57 -2.04 3.56
N ASN A 176 -7.67 -2.68 4.72
CA ASN A 176 -6.89 -3.86 5.11
C ASN A 176 -7.55 -5.18 4.69
N SER A 177 -8.68 -5.05 4.00
CA SER A 177 -9.40 -6.16 3.40
C SER A 177 -9.10 -6.30 1.91
N TYR A 178 -8.17 -5.49 1.37
CA TYR A 178 -7.75 -5.58 -0.03
C TYR A 178 -6.58 -6.55 -0.24
N TRP A 179 -6.74 -7.40 -1.24
CA TRP A 179 -5.77 -8.41 -1.66
C TRP A 179 -5.52 -8.29 -3.15
N ILE A 180 -4.24 -8.29 -3.57
CA ILE A 180 -3.87 -8.31 -4.99
C ILE A 180 -3.71 -9.76 -5.42
N VAL A 181 -4.40 -10.14 -6.49
CA VAL A 181 -4.26 -11.47 -7.08
C VAL A 181 -3.00 -11.53 -7.92
N ARG A 182 -2.10 -12.47 -7.63
CA ARG A 182 -0.81 -12.63 -8.31
C ARG A 182 -0.67 -14.05 -8.86
N PRO A 183 0.03 -14.22 -10.00
CA PRO A 183 0.35 -15.54 -10.49
C PRO A 183 1.42 -16.21 -9.63
N GLN A 184 1.55 -17.53 -9.76
CA GLN A 184 2.72 -18.25 -9.28
C GLN A 184 4.00 -17.69 -9.96
N PRO A 185 5.14 -17.62 -9.25
CA PRO A 185 6.42 -17.25 -9.86
C PRO A 185 6.75 -18.14 -11.07
N ASP A 186 7.54 -17.61 -12.00
CA ASP A 186 8.07 -18.34 -13.16
C ASP A 186 7.00 -18.90 -14.13
N THR A 187 5.77 -18.40 -14.06
CA THR A 187 4.73 -18.67 -15.05
C THR A 187 4.71 -17.60 -16.15
N SER A 188 4.15 -17.92 -17.31
CA SER A 188 3.99 -16.96 -18.41
C SER A 188 2.85 -15.96 -18.20
N ALA A 189 2.09 -16.07 -17.11
CA ALA A 189 0.92 -15.27 -16.81
C ALA A 189 1.30 -13.81 -16.52
N LYS A 190 0.54 -12.88 -17.09
CA LYS A 190 0.76 -11.43 -17.00
C LYS A 190 -0.41 -10.76 -16.31
N GLN A 191 -0.18 -9.54 -15.81
CA GLN A 191 -1.27 -8.69 -15.32
C GLN A 191 -2.28 -8.46 -16.43
N GLY A 192 -3.58 -8.53 -16.11
CA GLY A 192 -4.67 -8.47 -17.08
C GLY A 192 -5.07 -9.82 -17.69
N ASP A 193 -4.32 -10.90 -17.48
CA ASP A 193 -4.74 -12.22 -17.95
C ASP A 193 -5.87 -12.78 -17.06
N PRO A 194 -6.92 -13.40 -17.66
CA PRO A 194 -8.05 -13.93 -16.92
C PRO A 194 -7.66 -15.19 -16.14
N ILE A 195 -8.28 -15.38 -14.97
CA ILE A 195 -7.98 -16.50 -14.08
C ILE A 195 -9.05 -17.58 -14.25
N THR A 196 -8.64 -18.80 -14.56
CA THR A 196 -9.56 -19.93 -14.84
C THR A 196 -9.67 -20.89 -13.67
N HIS A 197 -10.75 -21.68 -13.65
CA HIS A 197 -10.94 -22.75 -12.67
C HIS A 197 -9.73 -23.69 -12.61
N GLY A 198 -9.29 -24.02 -11.40
CA GLY A 198 -8.18 -24.94 -11.14
C GLY A 198 -6.81 -24.28 -11.19
N THR A 199 -6.71 -23.00 -11.58
CA THR A 199 -5.44 -22.26 -11.60
C THR A 199 -4.93 -22.02 -10.17
N VAL A 200 -3.61 -22.08 -9.99
CA VAL A 200 -2.94 -21.74 -8.74
C VAL A 200 -2.61 -20.25 -8.74
N VAL A 201 -3.04 -19.57 -7.69
CA VAL A 201 -2.83 -18.13 -7.49
C VAL A 201 -2.18 -17.88 -6.14
N ARG A 202 -1.63 -16.67 -5.99
CA ARG A 202 -1.20 -16.11 -4.70
C ARG A 202 -2.02 -14.86 -4.41
N LEU A 203 -2.27 -14.59 -3.13
CA LEU A 203 -2.98 -13.40 -2.69
C LEU A 203 -2.06 -12.57 -1.81
N GLN A 204 -1.73 -11.35 -2.26
CA GLN A 204 -0.87 -10.43 -1.52
C GLN A 204 -1.72 -9.41 -0.78
N HIS A 205 -1.57 -9.32 0.54
CA HIS A 205 -2.23 -8.29 1.32
C HIS A 205 -1.68 -6.91 0.96
N MET A 206 -2.54 -5.98 0.54
CA MET A 206 -2.11 -4.70 -0.04
C MET A 206 -1.28 -3.86 0.91
N ARG A 207 -1.69 -3.78 2.18
CA ARG A 207 -1.04 -2.89 3.15
C ARG A 207 0.31 -3.42 3.62
N THR A 208 0.40 -4.70 3.98
CA THR A 208 1.61 -5.27 4.59
C THR A 208 2.53 -5.95 3.59
N ARG A 209 2.10 -6.12 2.33
CA ARG A 209 2.83 -6.79 1.24
C ARG A 209 3.17 -8.26 1.51
N LYS A 210 2.57 -8.85 2.55
CA LYS A 210 2.69 -10.26 2.91
C LYS A 210 1.71 -11.11 2.10
N TRP A 211 2.01 -12.40 2.00
CA TRP A 211 1.23 -13.37 1.25
C TRP A 211 0.25 -14.10 2.16
N LEU A 212 -0.97 -14.38 1.66
CA LEU A 212 -1.87 -15.31 2.32
C LEU A 212 -1.22 -16.69 2.32
N HIS A 213 -0.98 -17.22 3.52
CA HIS A 213 -0.14 -18.39 3.73
C HIS A 213 -0.85 -19.44 4.59
N SER A 214 -0.50 -20.71 4.42
CA SER A 214 -0.93 -21.76 5.33
C SER A 214 0.12 -22.87 5.43
N HIS A 215 0.06 -23.62 6.52
CA HIS A 215 1.07 -24.61 6.92
C HIS A 215 0.52 -25.54 8.01
N MET A 216 1.36 -26.48 8.47
CA MET A 216 1.00 -27.48 9.49
C MET A 216 1.08 -26.93 10.93
N HIS A 217 0.49 -25.77 11.18
CA HIS A 217 0.28 -25.21 12.53
C HIS A 217 -1.20 -25.21 12.89
N ALA A 218 -1.51 -25.29 14.18
CA ALA A 218 -2.87 -25.26 14.68
C ALA A 218 -3.41 -23.82 14.70
N SER A 219 -4.63 -23.61 14.20
CA SER A 219 -5.29 -22.30 14.21
C SER A 219 -5.65 -21.85 15.64
N PRO A 220 -5.66 -20.53 15.94
CA PRO A 220 -5.67 -20.06 17.32
C PRO A 220 -6.91 -20.37 18.15
N ILE A 221 -8.09 -20.50 17.52
CA ILE A 221 -9.36 -20.74 18.24
C ILE A 221 -9.81 -22.19 18.08
N THR A 222 -9.83 -22.72 16.85
CA THR A 222 -10.39 -24.05 16.58
C THR A 222 -9.36 -25.17 16.44
N GLY A 223 -8.07 -24.85 16.36
CA GLY A 223 -7.01 -25.86 16.19
C GLY A 223 -7.04 -26.54 14.81
N ASN A 224 -7.69 -25.94 13.82
CA ASN A 224 -7.64 -26.36 12.41
C ASN A 224 -6.26 -25.99 11.80
N LEU A 225 -6.11 -25.98 10.47
CA LEU A 225 -4.88 -25.46 9.86
C LEU A 225 -4.83 -23.94 10.03
N GLU A 226 -3.70 -23.42 10.53
CA GLU A 226 -3.48 -21.99 10.64
C GLU A 226 -3.38 -21.35 9.25
N VAL A 227 -4.01 -20.19 9.10
CA VAL A 227 -3.87 -19.33 7.92
C VAL A 227 -3.30 -18.00 8.41
N SER A 228 -2.23 -17.54 7.79
CA SER A 228 -1.44 -16.40 8.24
C SER A 228 -1.05 -15.49 7.08
N CYS A 229 -0.40 -14.37 7.40
CA CYS A 229 0.32 -13.56 6.43
C CYS A 229 1.83 -13.76 6.59
N PHE A 230 2.49 -14.25 5.54
CA PHE A 230 3.91 -14.62 5.57
C PHE A 230 4.77 -13.81 4.58
N GLY A 231 6.07 -13.74 4.87
CA GLY A 231 7.09 -13.17 3.98
C GLY A 231 6.96 -11.67 3.73
N GLY A 232 7.15 -11.27 2.47
CA GLY A 232 7.17 -9.89 1.99
C GLY A 232 7.15 -9.86 0.46
N GLU A 233 7.34 -8.68 -0.14
CA GLU A 233 7.15 -8.50 -1.60
C GLU A 233 7.96 -9.49 -2.46
N ASN A 234 9.20 -9.78 -2.04
CA ASN A 234 10.11 -10.70 -2.74
C ASN A 234 10.38 -12.00 -1.96
N GLU A 235 9.59 -12.28 -0.91
CA GLU A 235 9.74 -13.45 -0.06
C GLU A 235 8.41 -14.22 -0.09
N SER A 236 8.40 -15.30 -0.86
CA SER A 236 7.24 -16.16 -1.10
C SER A 236 7.70 -17.60 -1.34
N ASP A 237 6.90 -18.57 -0.89
CA ASP A 237 7.16 -19.99 -1.08
C ASP A 237 5.87 -20.74 -1.51
N THR A 238 5.91 -22.08 -1.50
CA THR A 238 4.76 -22.91 -1.90
C THR A 238 3.60 -22.84 -0.92
N GLY A 239 3.84 -22.45 0.34
CA GLY A 239 2.80 -22.24 1.35
C GLY A 239 1.91 -21.02 1.06
N ASP A 240 2.26 -20.23 0.05
CA ASP A 240 1.43 -19.12 -0.43
C ASP A 240 0.49 -19.53 -1.58
N TYR A 241 0.52 -20.79 -2.01
CA TYR A 241 -0.15 -21.24 -3.23
C TYR A 241 -1.58 -21.71 -2.94
N TRP A 242 -2.54 -21.08 -3.59
CA TRP A 242 -3.96 -21.38 -3.46
C TRP A 242 -4.55 -21.76 -4.81
N ARG A 243 -5.09 -22.97 -4.92
CA ARG A 243 -5.85 -23.40 -6.08
C ARG A 243 -7.25 -22.80 -6.04
N LEU A 244 -7.61 -22.07 -7.08
CA LEU A 244 -8.96 -21.55 -7.28
C LEU A 244 -9.91 -22.68 -7.70
N GLU A 245 -10.97 -22.89 -6.95
CA GLU A 245 -12.08 -23.76 -7.34
C GLU A 245 -13.35 -22.92 -7.48
N ILE A 246 -13.83 -22.76 -8.70
CA ILE A 246 -15.11 -22.11 -8.99
C ILE A 246 -16.25 -23.08 -8.73
N GLU A 247 -17.26 -22.68 -7.95
CA GLU A 247 -18.46 -23.47 -7.72
C GLU A 247 -19.43 -23.32 -8.91
N GLY A 248 -19.94 -24.44 -9.43
CA GLY A 248 -20.82 -24.47 -10.60
C GLY A 248 -20.08 -24.64 -11.93
N SER A 249 -20.64 -24.09 -13.02
CA SER A 249 -20.14 -24.30 -14.40
C SER A 249 -19.27 -23.16 -14.94
N GLY A 250 -18.85 -22.22 -14.09
CA GLY A 250 -18.02 -21.09 -14.49
C GLY A 250 -16.62 -21.52 -14.91
N LYS A 251 -16.17 -21.07 -16.09
CA LYS A 251 -14.82 -21.36 -16.62
C LYS A 251 -13.76 -20.39 -16.09
N SER A 252 -14.14 -19.12 -15.96
CA SER A 252 -13.27 -18.04 -15.49
C SER A 252 -13.83 -17.35 -14.25
N TRP A 253 -12.92 -16.82 -13.43
CA TRP A 253 -13.22 -16.19 -12.16
C TRP A 253 -13.86 -14.83 -12.39
N ARG A 254 -15.06 -14.66 -11.84
CA ARG A 254 -15.85 -13.43 -11.98
C ARG A 254 -16.20 -12.84 -10.62
N GLN A 255 -16.44 -11.54 -10.60
CA GLN A 255 -17.00 -10.86 -9.44
C GLN A 255 -18.32 -11.53 -9.01
N ASN A 256 -18.58 -11.58 -7.69
CA ASN A 256 -19.77 -12.17 -7.08
C ASN A 256 -20.00 -13.66 -7.41
N GLN A 257 -19.01 -14.33 -8.00
CA GLN A 257 -19.05 -15.76 -8.22
C GLN A 257 -18.63 -16.50 -6.94
N LYS A 258 -19.33 -17.59 -6.62
CA LYS A 258 -18.98 -18.47 -5.52
C LYS A 258 -17.71 -19.25 -5.87
N ILE A 259 -16.70 -19.11 -5.03
CA ILE A 259 -15.41 -19.78 -5.20
C ILE A 259 -14.93 -20.36 -3.88
N ARG A 260 -13.98 -21.29 -3.97
CA ARG A 260 -13.18 -21.79 -2.86
C ARG A 260 -11.71 -21.61 -3.21
N LEU A 261 -10.91 -21.40 -2.19
CA LEU A 261 -9.46 -21.39 -2.30
C LEU A 261 -8.95 -22.59 -1.53
N ARG A 262 -8.31 -23.53 -2.23
CA ARG A 262 -7.71 -24.71 -1.63
C ARG A 262 -6.21 -24.52 -1.55
N HIS A 263 -5.66 -24.53 -0.35
CA HIS A 263 -4.21 -24.47 -0.15
C HIS A 263 -3.55 -25.68 -0.81
N VAL A 264 -2.50 -25.45 -1.61
CA VAL A 264 -1.88 -26.52 -2.42
C VAL A 264 -1.16 -27.54 -1.56
N ASP A 265 -0.36 -27.10 -0.57
CA ASP A 265 0.51 -28.00 0.18
C ASP A 265 -0.24 -28.81 1.25
N THR A 266 -1.21 -28.20 1.94
CA THR A 266 -1.97 -28.87 3.01
C THR A 266 -3.31 -29.45 2.53
N GLY A 267 -3.77 -29.05 1.34
CA GLY A 267 -5.09 -29.42 0.82
C GLY A 267 -6.27 -28.75 1.53
N GLY A 268 -6.03 -27.90 2.53
CA GLY A 268 -7.06 -27.22 3.32
C GLY A 268 -7.75 -26.10 2.55
N TYR A 269 -9.07 -26.05 2.63
CA TYR A 269 -9.87 -24.95 2.08
C TYR A 269 -9.86 -23.75 3.03
N LEU A 270 -9.63 -22.55 2.49
CA LEU A 270 -9.76 -21.29 3.21
C LEU A 270 -11.16 -21.17 3.80
N HIS A 271 -11.25 -21.07 5.11
CA HIS A 271 -12.47 -21.23 5.87
C HIS A 271 -12.60 -20.11 6.91
N SER A 272 -13.83 -19.65 7.14
CA SER A 272 -14.17 -18.72 8.22
C SER A 272 -15.48 -19.17 8.87
N HIS A 273 -15.74 -18.73 10.09
CA HIS A 273 -16.93 -19.16 10.83
C HIS A 273 -17.21 -18.20 11.99
N ASP A 274 -18.34 -18.36 12.69
CA ASP A 274 -18.72 -17.46 13.79
C ASP A 274 -18.00 -17.77 15.13
N ARG A 275 -16.68 -17.90 15.07
CA ARG A 275 -15.79 -17.92 16.23
C ARG A 275 -14.96 -16.66 16.17
N LYS A 276 -15.11 -15.82 17.18
CA LYS A 276 -14.55 -14.48 17.20
C LYS A 276 -13.47 -14.34 18.26
N TYR A 277 -12.47 -13.52 17.97
CA TYR A 277 -11.52 -13.07 18.98
C TYR A 277 -12.22 -12.17 20.00
N THR A 278 -11.81 -12.25 21.27
CA THR A 278 -12.47 -11.55 22.39
C THR A 278 -11.65 -10.38 22.94
N ARG A 279 -10.33 -10.36 22.71
CA ARG A 279 -9.42 -9.33 23.21
C ARG A 279 -8.83 -8.53 22.05
N ILE A 280 -7.61 -8.87 21.65
CA ILE A 280 -6.97 -8.30 20.46
C ILE A 280 -7.74 -8.77 19.22
N ALA A 281 -7.96 -7.86 18.27
CA ALA A 281 -8.83 -8.08 17.12
C ALA A 281 -10.28 -8.46 17.52
N GLY A 282 -10.77 -7.94 18.65
CA GLY A 282 -12.09 -8.21 19.19
C GLY A 282 -13.22 -8.08 18.15
N GLY A 283 -14.08 -9.10 18.07
CA GLY A 283 -15.21 -9.15 17.14
C GLY A 283 -14.87 -9.63 15.72
N GLN A 284 -13.59 -9.74 15.38
CA GLN A 284 -13.14 -10.36 14.12
C GLN A 284 -13.25 -11.88 14.20
N GLN A 285 -13.56 -12.52 13.09
CA GLN A 285 -13.72 -13.97 13.01
C GLN A 285 -12.38 -14.68 12.71
N GLU A 286 -12.19 -15.88 13.24
CA GLU A 286 -11.07 -16.76 12.89
C GLU A 286 -11.14 -17.14 11.40
N VAL A 287 -9.99 -17.10 10.74
CA VAL A 287 -9.78 -17.71 9.43
C VAL A 287 -8.80 -18.87 9.59
N CYS A 288 -9.13 -20.02 9.01
CA CYS A 288 -8.36 -21.26 9.12
C CYS A 288 -8.48 -22.09 7.83
N GLY A 289 -7.72 -23.19 7.73
CA GLY A 289 -7.85 -24.19 6.68
C GLY A 289 -8.58 -25.44 7.16
N VAL A 290 -9.55 -25.92 6.38
CA VAL A 290 -10.32 -27.15 6.69
C VAL A 290 -10.28 -28.10 5.50
N GLY A 291 -10.03 -29.39 5.73
CA GLY A 291 -9.85 -30.38 4.65
C GLY A 291 -11.09 -30.66 3.81
N ASP A 292 -12.28 -30.52 4.38
CA ASP A 292 -13.56 -30.82 3.70
C ASP A 292 -14.19 -29.59 3.07
N LYS A 293 -14.92 -29.79 1.95
CA LYS A 293 -15.84 -28.78 1.43
C LYS A 293 -17.03 -28.60 2.38
N ARG A 294 -17.29 -27.36 2.79
CA ARG A 294 -18.36 -26.95 3.70
C ARG A 294 -19.07 -25.71 3.15
N PRO A 295 -20.18 -25.27 3.76
CA PRO A 295 -20.76 -23.97 3.41
C PRO A 295 -19.93 -22.78 3.95
N ASP A 296 -19.05 -23.00 4.94
CA ASP A 296 -18.21 -21.98 5.61
C ASP A 296 -16.84 -21.73 4.92
N ASN A 297 -16.59 -22.38 3.80
CA ASN A 297 -15.39 -22.16 2.97
C ASN A 297 -15.78 -21.79 1.54
N VAL A 298 -16.91 -21.09 1.40
CA VAL A 298 -17.33 -20.43 0.16
C VAL A 298 -17.09 -18.93 0.30
N TRP A 299 -16.44 -18.36 -0.71
CA TRP A 299 -16.08 -16.95 -0.78
C TRP A 299 -16.59 -16.34 -2.08
N LEU A 300 -16.69 -15.01 -2.09
CA LEU A 300 -17.03 -14.22 -3.26
C LEU A 300 -16.02 -13.08 -3.36
N ALA A 301 -15.50 -12.82 -4.55
CA ALA A 301 -14.76 -11.59 -4.80
C ALA A 301 -15.75 -10.44 -4.95
N ALA A 302 -15.57 -9.40 -4.14
CA ALA A 302 -16.43 -8.23 -4.06
C ALA A 302 -15.58 -6.95 -3.93
N GLU A 303 -16.20 -5.80 -4.21
CA GLU A 303 -15.67 -4.46 -3.89
C GLU A 303 -14.23 -4.21 -4.40
N GLY A 304 -13.88 -4.84 -5.52
CA GLY A 304 -12.56 -4.81 -6.11
C GLY A 304 -12.37 -3.73 -7.17
N VAL A 305 -11.09 -3.47 -7.48
CA VAL A 305 -10.63 -2.74 -8.67
C VAL A 305 -10.06 -3.76 -9.63
N TYR A 306 -10.73 -3.94 -10.78
CA TYR A 306 -10.40 -4.98 -11.76
C TYR A 306 -9.61 -4.39 -12.93
N LEU A 307 -8.52 -5.06 -13.31
CA LEU A 307 -7.74 -4.65 -14.48
C LEU A 307 -8.41 -5.15 -15.77
N PRO A 308 -8.31 -4.39 -16.88
CA PRO A 308 -8.83 -4.82 -18.18
C PRO A 308 -8.29 -6.19 -18.59
N VAL A 309 -9.13 -6.98 -19.26
CA VAL A 309 -8.73 -8.27 -19.80
C VAL A 309 -7.85 -8.05 -21.01
N ASN A 310 -6.64 -8.63 -20.99
CA ASN A 310 -5.78 -8.67 -22.18
C ASN A 310 -6.46 -9.57 -23.22
N GLN A 311 -7.02 -8.98 -24.27
CA GLN A 311 -7.47 -9.75 -25.43
C GLN A 311 -6.22 -10.24 -26.17
N GLN A 312 -5.92 -11.54 -26.08
CA GLN A 312 -4.93 -12.14 -26.95
C GLN A 312 -5.50 -12.12 -28.38
N LYS A 313 -4.87 -11.34 -29.25
CA LYS A 313 -5.16 -11.24 -30.68
C LYS A 313 -4.48 -12.35 -31.45
#